data_AF-A0A7V6D4N0-F1
#
_entry.id   AF-A0A7V6D4N0-F1
#
_cell.length_a   1.000
_cell.length_b   1.000
_cell.length_c   1.000
_cell.angle_alpha   90.00
_cell.angle_beta   90.00
_cell.angle_gamma   90.00
#
_symmetry.space_group_name_H-M   'P 1'
#
loop_
_entity.id
_entity.type
_entity.pdbx_description
1 polymer ?
#
loop_
_entity_poly.entity_id
_entity_poly.type
_entity_poly.pdbx_seq_one_letter_code
_entity_poly.pdbx_strand_id
1 'polypeptide(L)' 'ESVTVATVRDLFGTSRKYALAFLEYLDRQHITRRVGDERVLL' A
#
# COMPACT_ATOMS: atom_id res chain seq x y z
N GLU A 1 -8.61 -7.42 -5.18
CA GLU A 1 -8.31 -6.09 -5.76
C GLU A 1 -6.84 -5.76 -5.57
N SER A 2 -6.18 -5.11 -6.53
CA SER A 2 -4.80 -4.63 -6.41
C SER A 2 -4.77 -3.11 -6.23
N VAL A 3 -3.86 -2.62 -5.40
CA VAL A 3 -3.68 -1.20 -5.11
C VAL A 3 -2.20 -0.82 -5.24
N THR A 4 -1.95 0.34 -5.83
CA THR A 4 -0.59 0.89 -5.94
C THR A 4 -0.31 1.90 -4.82
N VAL A 5 0.96 2.13 -4.53
CA VAL A 5 1.38 3.18 -3.59
C VAL A 5 0.88 4.56 -4.04
N ALA A 6 0.81 4.81 -5.34
CA ALA A 6 0.32 6.07 -5.90
C ALA A 6 -1.18 6.25 -5.60
N THR A 7 -1.98 5.21 -5.79
CA THR A 7 -3.41 5.22 -5.46
C THR A 7 -3.63 5.55 -3.99
N VAL A 8 -2.91 4.89 -3.08
CA VAL A 8 -3.00 5.16 -1.63
C VAL A 8 -2.55 6.58 -1.30
N ARG A 9 -1.44 7.03 -1.87
CA ARG A 9 -0.95 8.41 -1.69
C ARG A 9 -2.03 9.43 -2.06
N ASP A 10 -2.68 9.24 -3.21
CA ASP A 10 -3.66 10.18 -3.76
C ASP A 10 -4.97 10.15 -2.96
N LEU A 11 -5.42 8.96 -2.53
CA LEU A 11 -6.60 8.80 -1.68
C LEU A 11 -6.44 9.47 -0.30
N PHE A 12 -5.27 9.34 0.30
CA PHE A 12 -4.98 9.90 1.62
C PHE A 12 -4.37 11.31 1.58
N GLY A 13 -4.21 11.90 0.38
CA GLY A 13 -3.62 13.23 0.20
C GLY A 13 -2.24 13.38 0.87
N THR A 14 -1.47 12.30 0.92
CA THR A 14 -0.23 12.23 1.73
C THR A 14 1.01 12.13 0.86
N SER A 15 2.19 12.12 1.48
CA SER A 15 3.45 11.88 0.76
C SER A 15 3.70 10.38 0.55
N ARG A 16 4.52 10.03 -0.45
CA ARG A 16 4.92 8.64 -0.71
C ARG A 16 5.51 7.95 0.53
N LYS A 17 6.22 8.69 1.39
CA LYS A 17 6.80 8.16 2.63
C LYS A 17 5.73 7.57 3.56
N TYR A 18 4.63 8.30 3.75
CA TYR A 18 3.56 7.86 4.64
C TYR A 18 2.70 6.76 4.02
N ALA A 19 2.42 6.85 2.71
CA ALA A 19 1.70 5.79 1.99
C ALA A 19 2.47 4.46 2.01
N LEU A 20 3.81 4.50 1.84
CA LEU A 20 4.66 3.32 1.97
C LEU A 20 4.63 2.75 3.39
N ALA A 21 4.83 3.58 4.41
CA ALA A 21 4.82 3.12 5.80
C ALA A 21 3.47 2.47 6.18
N PHE A 22 2.35 3.03 5.71
CA PHE A 22 1.03 2.47 5.91
C PHE A 22 0.87 1.10 5.24
N LEU A 23 1.29 0.99 3.98
CA LEU A 23 1.20 -0.27 3.24
C LEU A 23 2.15 -1.34 3.79
N GLU A 24 3.35 -0.98 4.24
CA GLU A 24 4.27 -1.89 4.93
C GLU A 24 3.69 -2.39 6.26
N TYR A 25 2.96 -1.54 6.97
CA TYR A 25 2.23 -1.95 8.17
C TYR A 25 1.14 -2.98 7.82
N LEU A 26 0.34 -2.74 6.79
CA LEU A 26 -0.67 -3.70 6.31
C LEU A 26 -0.05 -5.01 5.82
N ASP A 27 1.10 -4.95 5.14
CA ASP A 27 1.86 -6.12 4.71
C ASP A 27 2.32 -6.95 5.92
N ARG A 28 2.78 -6.30 7.00
CA ARG A 28 3.16 -6.98 8.27
C ARG A 28 1.97 -7.60 9.00
N GLN A 29 0.78 -7.04 8.84
CA GLN A 29 -0.45 -7.60 9.42
C GLN A 29 -1.06 -8.71 8.55
N HIS A 30 -0.41 -9.09 7.45
CA HIS A 30 -0.92 -10.07 6.49
C HIS A 30 -2.28 -9.67 5.88
N ILE A 31 -2.54 -8.36 5.76
CA ILE A 31 -3.74 -7.83 5.11
C ILE A 31 -3.46 -7.65 3.61
N THR A 32 -2.28 -7.13 3.28
CA THR A 32 -1.83 -6.99 1.90
C THR A 32 -0.57 -7.81 1.63
N ARG A 33 -0.32 -8.14 0.38
CA ARG A 33 0.94 -8.72 -0.08
C ARG A 33 1.43 -7.97 -1.30
N ARG A 34 2.70 -7.59 -1.28
CA ARG A 34 3.37 -7.02 -2.45
C ARG A 34 3.62 -8.11 -3.51
N VAL A 35 3.13 -7.86 -4.72
CA VAL A 35 3.37 -8.69 -5.91
C VAL A 35 3.89 -7.76 -7.01
N GLY A 36 5.22 -7.73 -7.19
CA GLY A 36 5.88 -6.77 -8.07
C GLY A 36 5.75 -5.33 -7.59
N ASP A 37 5.11 -4.48 -8.40
CA ASP A 37 4.88 -3.05 -8.11
C ASP A 37 3.51 -2.77 -7.50
N GLU A 38 2.64 -3.78 -7.42
CA GLU A 38 1.31 -3.67 -6.84
C GLU A 38 1.21 -4.40 -5.51
N ARG A 39 0.20 -4.04 -4.72
CA ARG A 39 -0.18 -4.78 -3.51
C ARG A 39 -1.57 -5.35 -3.70
N VAL A 40 -1.70 -6.65 -3.48
CA VAL A 40 -2.99 -7.35 -3.49
C VAL A 40 -3.48 -7.52 -2.06
N LEU A 41 -4.79 -7.37 -1.87
CA LEU A 41 -5.45 -7.83 -0.65
C LEU A 41 -5.39 -9.36 -0.57
N LEU A 42 -5.02 -9.87 0.61
CA LEU A 42 -5.06 -11.29 0.94
C LEU A 42 -6.47 -11.78 1.24
#